data_AF-A0A3D4IG68-F1
#
_entry.id   AF-A0A3D4IG68-F1
#
_cell.length_a   1.000
_cell.length_b   1.000
_cell.length_c   1.000
_cell.angle_alpha   90.00
_cell.angle_beta   90.00
_cell.angle_gamma   90.00
#
_symmetry.space_group_name_H-M   'P 1'
#
loop_
_entity.id
_entity.type
_entity.pdbx_description
1 polymer ?
#
loop_
_entity_poly.entity_id
_entity_poly.type
_entity_poly.pdbx_seq_one_letter_code
_entity_poly.pdbx_strand_id
1 'polypeptide(L)'
;IKGVLQFGAEAISLDRHIREWEQVFARIEGIVDIVAFQDGQVPFHELKDYLQANAALAKRHHITSWSNVESFERTFPIKFPPLDYRRLRYKMEQAHAAGVEKLITFEFSHFMSPNSIYPAAHHLYNRYQEWLTDQKNGLADL
;
A
#
# COMPACT_ATOMS: atom_id res chain seq x y z
N ILE A 1 -8.87 7.27 -10.10
CA ILE A 1 -8.49 6.88 -8.76
C ILE A 1 -8.26 8.12 -7.93
N LYS A 2 -9.23 8.52 -7.11
CA LYS A 2 -8.97 9.40 -5.97
C LYS A 2 -9.04 8.53 -4.73
N GLY A 3 -8.42 9.00 -3.67
CA GLY A 3 -8.71 8.62 -2.30
C GLY A 3 -10.19 8.74 -1.95
N VAL A 4 -11.08 7.86 -2.43
CA VAL A 4 -12.52 7.86 -2.08
C VAL A 4 -12.67 7.83 -0.56
N LEU A 5 -11.70 7.20 0.11
CA LEU A 5 -11.59 7.07 1.55
C LEU A 5 -10.89 8.24 2.27
N GLN A 6 -10.34 9.22 1.53
CA GLN A 6 -9.60 10.36 2.08
C GLN A 6 -10.31 11.71 1.84
N PHE A 7 -10.94 11.92 0.69
CA PHE A 7 -11.61 13.18 0.35
C PHE A 7 -12.95 12.88 -0.34
N GLY A 8 -14.06 12.95 0.40
CA GLY A 8 -15.41 12.56 -0.05
C GLY A 8 -16.03 13.40 -1.18
N ALA A 9 -15.27 13.82 -2.20
CA ALA A 9 -15.76 14.56 -3.36
C ALA A 9 -15.11 14.04 -4.66
N GLU A 10 -15.99 13.53 -5.54
CA GLU A 10 -15.80 13.01 -6.91
C GLU A 10 -14.71 11.96 -7.13
N ALA A 11 -15.13 10.75 -7.48
CA ALA A 11 -14.25 9.70 -7.97
C ALA A 11 -13.63 10.14 -9.31
N ILE A 12 -12.31 10.33 -9.36
CA ILE A 12 -11.61 10.44 -10.65
C ILE A 12 -11.46 9.03 -11.22
N SER A 13 -11.44 8.84 -12.54
CA SER A 13 -11.19 7.53 -13.16
C SER A 13 -9.71 7.13 -13.06
N LEU A 14 -9.39 5.83 -13.23
CA LEU A 14 -7.99 5.37 -13.33
C LEU A 14 -7.25 6.10 -14.47
N ASP A 15 -7.88 6.27 -15.63
CA ASP A 15 -7.29 7.01 -16.76
C ASP A 15 -6.94 8.46 -16.40
N ARG A 16 -7.83 9.14 -15.67
CA ARG A 16 -7.57 10.51 -15.21
C ARG A 16 -6.40 10.55 -14.23
N HIS A 17 -6.33 9.61 -13.30
CA HIS A 17 -5.21 9.47 -12.36
C HIS A 17 -3.88 9.28 -13.11
N ILE A 18 -3.83 8.37 -14.09
CA ILE A 18 -2.61 8.15 -14.90
C ILE A 18 -2.20 9.44 -15.60
N ARG A 19 -3.14 10.14 -16.26
CA ARG A 19 -2.84 11.40 -16.96
C ARG A 19 -2.32 12.51 -16.05
N GLU A 20 -2.90 12.64 -14.86
CA GLU A 20 -2.47 13.64 -13.88
C GLU A 20 -1.09 13.30 -13.32
N TRP A 21 -0.86 12.04 -12.95
CA TRP A 21 0.44 11.62 -12.42
C TRP A 21 1.54 11.60 -13.49
N GLU A 22 1.24 11.32 -14.75
CA GLU A 22 2.20 11.48 -15.86
C GLU A 22 2.84 12.86 -15.86
N GLN A 23 2.03 13.92 -15.66
CA GLN A 23 2.53 15.29 -15.60
C GLN A 23 3.38 15.55 -14.36
N VAL A 24 3.08 14.88 -13.24
CA VAL A 24 3.87 14.97 -12.02
C VAL A 24 5.21 14.27 -12.21
N PHE A 25 5.20 13.02 -12.69
CA PHE A 25 6.40 12.22 -12.93
C PHE A 25 7.35 12.92 -13.91
N ALA A 26 6.83 13.48 -15.02
CA ALA A 26 7.64 14.25 -15.97
C ALA A 26 8.33 15.49 -15.35
N ARG A 27 7.78 16.06 -14.27
CA ARG A 27 8.38 17.22 -13.58
C ARG A 27 9.40 16.83 -12.52
N ILE A 28 9.31 15.63 -11.97
CA ILE A 28 10.17 15.15 -10.89
C ILE A 28 11.21 14.13 -11.36
N GLU A 29 11.13 13.68 -12.62
CA GLU A 29 12.10 12.82 -13.27
C GLU A 29 13.50 13.41 -13.17
N GLY A 30 14.46 12.61 -12.68
CA GLY A 30 15.83 13.04 -12.40
C GLY A 30 16.02 13.87 -11.11
N ILE A 31 14.96 14.16 -10.36
CA ILE A 31 14.99 14.91 -9.08
C ILE A 31 14.56 14.03 -7.91
N VAL A 32 13.58 13.16 -8.13
CA VAL A 32 13.04 12.24 -7.11
C VAL A 32 13.34 10.81 -7.52
N ASP A 33 14.03 10.05 -6.66
CA ASP A 33 14.40 8.67 -6.96
C ASP A 33 13.25 7.68 -6.75
N ILE A 34 12.42 7.93 -5.74
CA ILE A 34 11.43 6.98 -5.22
C ILE A 34 10.09 7.67 -5.01
N VAL A 35 9.01 7.01 -5.44
CA VAL A 35 7.64 7.38 -5.07
C VAL A 35 6.97 6.20 -4.37
N ALA A 36 6.43 6.45 -3.17
CA ALA A 36 5.72 5.47 -2.36
C ALA A 36 4.23 5.85 -2.24
N PHE A 37 3.40 5.30 -3.12
CA PHE A 37 1.96 5.59 -3.09
C PHE A 37 1.29 4.96 -1.86
N GLN A 38 0.42 5.73 -1.20
CA GLN A 38 -0.51 5.20 -0.19
C GLN A 38 -1.56 4.31 -0.86
N ASP A 39 -1.75 3.12 -0.33
CA ASP A 39 -2.60 2.09 -0.95
C ASP A 39 -4.06 2.08 -0.47
N GLY A 40 -4.37 2.71 0.68
CA GLY A 40 -5.74 2.79 1.21
C GLY A 40 -6.59 3.88 0.58
N GLN A 41 -6.10 4.57 -0.45
CA GLN A 41 -6.86 5.57 -1.19
C GLN A 41 -7.94 4.93 -2.10
N VAL A 42 -7.72 3.70 -2.54
CA VAL A 42 -8.63 2.98 -3.44
C VAL A 42 -9.40 1.86 -2.75
N PRO A 43 -10.59 1.49 -3.25
CA PRO A 43 -11.24 0.24 -2.88
C PRO A 43 -10.36 -0.98 -3.19
N PHE A 44 -10.51 -2.04 -2.41
CA PHE A 44 -9.74 -3.30 -2.59
C PHE A 44 -9.84 -3.90 -3.99
N HIS A 45 -10.99 -3.81 -4.65
CA HIS A 45 -11.18 -4.35 -6.00
C HIS A 45 -10.46 -3.54 -7.09
N GLU A 46 -10.13 -2.27 -6.84
CA GLU A 46 -9.36 -1.41 -7.75
C GLU A 46 -7.86 -1.41 -7.43
N LEU A 47 -7.47 -1.95 -6.26
CA LEU A 47 -6.10 -1.85 -5.76
C LEU A 47 -5.07 -2.44 -6.71
N LYS A 48 -5.39 -3.58 -7.32
CA LYS A 48 -4.50 -4.24 -8.28
C LYS A 48 -4.18 -3.32 -9.45
N ASP A 49 -5.21 -2.79 -10.11
CA ASP A 49 -5.06 -1.96 -11.30
C ASP A 49 -4.37 -0.62 -10.96
N TYR A 50 -4.67 -0.07 -9.77
CA TYR A 50 -3.98 1.11 -9.24
C TYR A 50 -2.47 0.90 -9.09
N LEU A 51 -2.07 -0.18 -8.42
CA LEU A 51 -0.66 -0.47 -8.16
C LEU A 51 0.10 -0.76 -9.46
N GLN A 52 -0.51 -1.52 -10.37
CA GLN A 52 0.06 -1.81 -11.69
C GLN A 52 0.25 -0.54 -12.53
N ALA A 53 -0.74 0.35 -12.54
CA ALA A 53 -0.65 1.62 -13.26
C ALA A 53 0.47 2.52 -12.69
N ASN A 54 0.58 2.62 -11.36
CA ASN A 54 1.62 3.41 -10.71
C ASN A 54 3.02 2.84 -10.97
N ALA A 55 3.20 1.51 -10.87
CA ALA A 55 4.48 0.87 -11.13
C ALA A 55 4.90 1.03 -12.60
N ALA A 56 3.96 0.88 -13.55
CA ALA A 56 4.22 1.10 -14.96
C ALA A 56 4.60 2.57 -15.26
N LEU A 57 3.93 3.52 -14.62
CA LEU A 57 4.24 4.94 -14.75
C LEU A 57 5.63 5.28 -14.21
N ALA A 58 5.94 4.81 -13.00
CA ALA A 58 7.25 5.03 -12.38
C ALA A 58 8.38 4.46 -13.23
N LYS A 59 8.20 3.25 -13.77
CA LYS A 59 9.15 2.62 -14.69
C LYS A 59 9.41 3.44 -15.95
N ARG A 60 8.40 4.10 -16.52
CA ARG A 60 8.54 4.94 -17.73
C ARG A 60 9.36 6.21 -17.50
N HIS A 61 9.42 6.69 -16.27
CA HIS A 61 10.15 7.90 -15.87
C HIS A 61 11.39 7.58 -15.02
N HIS A 62 11.87 6.34 -15.05
CA HIS A 62 13.06 5.91 -14.31
C HIS A 62 13.01 6.18 -12.79
N ILE A 63 11.80 6.12 -12.22
CA ILE A 63 11.55 6.29 -10.79
C ILE A 63 11.25 4.92 -10.16
N THR A 64 11.85 4.66 -9.00
CA THR A 64 11.58 3.44 -8.24
C THR A 64 10.19 3.52 -7.61
N SER A 65 9.36 2.50 -7.86
CA SER A 65 8.04 2.38 -7.27
C SER A 65 8.09 1.61 -5.96
N TRP A 66 7.68 2.25 -4.87
CA TRP A 66 7.40 1.61 -3.59
C TRP A 66 5.89 1.63 -3.30
N SER A 67 5.44 0.75 -2.40
CA SER A 67 4.08 0.82 -1.85
C SER A 67 4.13 1.20 -0.38
N ASN A 68 3.40 2.26 -0.02
CA ASN A 68 3.08 2.54 1.37
C ASN A 68 1.82 1.76 1.73
N VAL A 69 2.04 0.57 2.28
CA VAL A 69 1.02 -0.35 2.74
C VAL A 69 0.47 0.14 4.07
N GLU A 70 -0.69 0.79 4.02
CA GLU A 70 -1.30 1.34 5.23
C GLU A 70 -1.78 0.20 6.13
N SER A 71 -1.30 0.23 7.37
CA SER A 71 -1.60 -0.76 8.41
C SER A 71 -2.82 -0.39 9.27
N PHE A 72 -3.58 0.63 8.85
CA PHE A 72 -4.79 1.10 9.50
C PHE A 72 -6.01 1.06 8.56
N GLU A 73 -7.20 1.17 9.13
CA GLU A 73 -8.47 1.07 8.41
C GLU A 73 -9.13 2.44 8.22
N ARG A 74 -9.47 2.77 6.97
CA ARG A 74 -10.12 4.05 6.59
C ARG A 74 -11.63 3.95 6.48
N THR A 75 -12.17 2.75 6.29
CA THR A 75 -13.60 2.49 6.03
C THR A 75 -14.42 2.29 7.30
N PHE A 76 -13.77 2.16 8.46
CA PHE A 76 -14.47 2.00 9.73
C PHE A 76 -15.09 3.30 10.23
N PRO A 77 -16.18 3.24 11.03
CA PRO A 77 -16.77 4.43 11.65
C PRO A 77 -15.80 5.21 12.55
N ILE A 78 -14.90 4.48 13.23
CA ILE A 78 -13.80 5.08 13.99
C ILE A 78 -12.61 5.21 13.03
N LYS A 79 -12.02 6.40 12.95
CA LYS A 79 -10.82 6.69 12.15
C LYS A 79 -9.66 6.99 13.11
N PHE A 80 -8.56 6.22 13.15
CA PHE A 80 -8.19 5.05 12.34
C PHE A 80 -7.75 3.89 13.25
N PRO A 81 -8.43 2.72 13.28
CA PRO A 81 -7.96 1.54 14.01
C PRO A 81 -6.96 0.72 13.17
N PRO A 82 -6.19 -0.21 13.79
CA PRO A 82 -5.36 -1.18 13.06
C PRO A 82 -6.17 -2.00 12.05
N LEU A 83 -5.53 -2.34 10.91
CA LEU A 83 -6.13 -3.08 9.80
C LEU A 83 -6.27 -4.58 10.11
N ASP A 84 -7.27 -5.24 9.50
CA ASP A 84 -7.35 -6.71 9.50
C ASP A 84 -6.15 -7.33 8.75
N TYR A 85 -5.53 -8.35 9.33
CA TYR A 85 -4.36 -9.02 8.75
C TYR A 85 -4.59 -9.54 7.32
N ARG A 86 -5.79 -10.06 7.00
CA ARG A 86 -6.10 -10.57 5.65
C ARG A 86 -6.08 -9.45 4.61
N ARG A 87 -6.52 -8.25 5.01
CA ARG A 87 -6.47 -7.04 4.18
C ARG A 87 -5.04 -6.53 4.02
N LEU A 88 -4.24 -6.54 5.10
CA LEU A 88 -2.81 -6.21 5.04
C LEU A 88 -2.08 -7.17 4.07
N ARG A 89 -2.28 -8.48 4.23
CA ARG A 89 -1.71 -9.50 3.36
C ARG A 89 -2.10 -9.29 1.90
N TYR A 90 -3.39 -9.09 1.62
CA TYR A 90 -3.86 -8.82 0.27
C TYR A 90 -3.14 -7.62 -0.36
N LYS A 91 -3.02 -6.51 0.38
CA LYS A 91 -2.30 -5.31 -0.09
C LYS A 91 -0.85 -5.62 -0.44
N MET A 92 -0.13 -6.34 0.43
CA MET A 92 1.26 -6.75 0.19
C MET A 92 1.39 -7.65 -1.04
N GLU A 93 0.50 -8.63 -1.19
CA GLU A 93 0.50 -9.55 -2.34
C GLU A 93 0.20 -8.83 -3.66
N GLN A 94 -0.75 -7.88 -3.67
CA GLN A 94 -1.03 -7.08 -4.87
C GLN A 94 0.13 -6.15 -5.21
N ALA A 95 0.79 -5.56 -4.21
CA ALA A 95 1.97 -4.74 -4.41
C ALA A 95 3.13 -5.54 -4.99
N HIS A 96 3.40 -6.73 -4.44
CA HIS A 96 4.38 -7.65 -4.99
C HIS A 96 4.06 -8.05 -6.43
N ALA A 97 2.81 -8.42 -6.72
CA ALA A 97 2.37 -8.78 -8.08
C ALA A 97 2.44 -7.61 -9.08
N ALA A 98 2.34 -6.36 -8.60
CA ALA A 98 2.54 -5.16 -9.42
C ALA A 98 4.03 -4.85 -9.68
N GLY A 99 4.96 -5.59 -9.05
CA GLY A 99 6.39 -5.40 -9.23
C GLY A 99 6.94 -4.19 -8.50
N VAL A 100 6.31 -3.75 -7.40
CA VAL A 100 6.91 -2.70 -6.56
C VAL A 100 8.18 -3.23 -5.88
N GLU A 101 9.18 -2.37 -5.74
CA GLU A 101 10.50 -2.77 -5.24
C GLU A 101 10.50 -2.97 -3.71
N LYS A 102 9.76 -2.13 -2.98
CA LYS A 102 9.73 -2.14 -1.52
C LYS A 102 8.36 -1.80 -0.97
N LEU A 103 8.06 -2.42 0.17
CA LEU A 103 6.90 -2.10 1.00
C LEU A 103 7.36 -1.31 2.23
N ILE A 104 6.69 -0.20 2.50
CA ILE A 104 6.80 0.56 3.74
C ILE A 104 5.41 0.74 4.36
N THR A 105 5.30 1.22 5.60
CA THR A 105 3.99 1.44 6.21
C THR A 105 3.96 2.74 7.01
N PHE A 106 2.86 3.48 6.85
CA PHE A 106 2.37 4.38 7.88
C PHE A 106 1.31 3.62 8.70
N GLU A 107 1.55 3.27 9.96
CA GLU A 107 2.80 3.41 10.71
C GLU A 107 2.93 2.30 11.76
N PHE A 108 4.15 1.81 11.97
CA PHE A 108 4.40 0.63 12.80
C PHE A 108 4.00 0.84 14.26
N SER A 109 4.41 1.95 14.89
CA SER A 109 4.27 2.15 16.33
C SER A 109 2.81 2.11 16.78
N HIS A 110 1.91 2.72 16.01
CA HIS A 110 0.49 2.73 16.34
C HIS A 110 -0.23 1.48 15.85
N PHE A 111 0.04 1.00 14.63
CA PHE A 111 -0.87 0.04 14.00
C PHE A 111 -0.32 -1.39 13.93
N MET A 112 0.97 -1.60 14.22
CA MET A 112 1.60 -2.93 14.18
C MET A 112 2.51 -3.23 15.37
N SER A 113 2.74 -2.32 16.31
CA SER A 113 3.66 -2.55 17.41
C SER A 113 3.02 -3.42 18.50
N PRO A 114 3.74 -4.40 19.07
CA PRO A 114 3.35 -5.07 20.32
C PRO A 114 3.20 -4.14 21.53
N ASN A 115 3.71 -2.90 21.44
CA ASN A 115 3.63 -1.88 22.47
C ASN A 115 2.58 -0.80 22.16
N SER A 116 1.76 -1.00 21.13
CA SER A 116 0.71 -0.04 20.77
C SER A 116 -0.37 0.05 21.84
N ILE A 117 -1.01 1.22 21.95
CA ILE A 117 -2.23 1.41 22.74
C ILE A 117 -3.43 0.61 22.18
N TYR A 118 -3.35 0.17 20.91
CA TYR A 118 -4.39 -0.63 20.27
C TYR A 118 -4.05 -2.12 20.42
N PRO A 119 -4.84 -2.92 21.17
CA PRO A 119 -4.60 -4.36 21.27
C PRO A 119 -4.66 -5.08 19.91
N ALA A 120 -5.48 -4.56 18.98
CA ALA A 120 -5.55 -5.08 17.61
C ALA A 120 -4.22 -5.00 16.85
N ALA A 121 -3.36 -4.02 17.16
CA ALA A 121 -2.03 -3.90 16.55
C ALA A 121 -1.10 -5.04 16.98
N HIS A 122 -1.24 -5.52 18.23
CA HIS A 122 -0.45 -6.66 18.74
C HIS A 122 -0.81 -7.93 17.98
N HIS A 123 -2.11 -8.16 17.76
CA HIS A 123 -2.58 -9.29 16.96
C HIS A 123 -2.15 -9.18 15.49
N LEU A 124 -2.20 -7.98 14.90
CA LEU A 124 -1.73 -7.75 13.54
C LEU A 124 -0.24 -8.09 13.40
N TYR A 125 0.58 -7.69 14.38
CA TYR A 125 2.00 -8.04 14.43
C TYR A 125 2.22 -9.55 14.45
N ASN A 126 1.55 -10.26 15.36
CA ASN A 126 1.73 -11.71 15.52
C ASN A 126 1.36 -12.45 14.24
N ARG A 127 0.23 -12.09 13.63
CA ARG A 127 -0.20 -12.67 12.34
C ARG A 127 0.80 -12.39 11.21
N TYR A 128 1.42 -11.22 11.19
CA TYR A 128 2.46 -10.88 10.23
C TYR A 128 3.75 -11.71 10.46
N GLN A 129 4.17 -11.90 11.72
CA GLN A 129 5.32 -12.75 12.06
C GLN A 129 5.10 -14.22 11.70
N GLU A 130 3.90 -14.75 11.97
CA GLU A 130 3.51 -16.11 11.58
C GLU A 130 3.63 -16.30 10.07
N TRP A 131 3.08 -15.37 9.29
CA TRP A 131 3.21 -15.43 7.83
C TRP A 131 4.65 -15.33 7.33
N LEU A 132 5.48 -14.45 7.91
CA LEU A 132 6.90 -14.40 7.57
C LEU A 132 7.62 -15.72 7.87
N THR A 133 7.21 -16.42 8.92
CA THR A 133 7.75 -17.74 9.28
C THR A 133 7.32 -18.79 8.26
N ASP A 134 6.03 -18.81 7.88
CA ASP A 134 5.50 -19.71 6.87
C ASP A 134 6.19 -19.51 5.50
N GLN A 135 6.42 -18.26 5.10
CA GLN A 135 7.14 -17.94 3.85
C GLN A 135 8.58 -18.46 3.87
N LYS A 136 9.29 -18.34 5.02
CA LYS A 136 10.66 -18.85 5.16
C LYS A 136 10.70 -20.38 5.10
N ASN A 137 9.77 -21.04 5.76
CA ASN A 137 9.70 -22.50 5.77
C ASN A 137 9.36 -23.06 4.38
N GLY A 138 8.39 -22.45 3.68
CA GLY A 138 8.04 -22.86 2.31
C GLY A 138 9.14 -22.63 1.27
N LEU A 139 10.09 -21.71 1.53
CA LEU A 139 11.29 -21.52 0.72
C LEU A 139 12.42 -22.50 1.08
N ALA A 140 12.43 -23.06 2.30
CA ALA A 140 13.42 -24.04 2.73
C ALA A 140 13.11 -25.46 2.23
N ASP A 141 11.87 -25.72 1.82
CA ASP A 141 11.41 -26.99 1.25
C ASP A 141 11.55 -27.07 -0.29
N LEU A 142 12.15 -26.05 -0.93
CA LEU A 142 12.47 -25.97 -2.37
C LEU A 142 13.99 -26.03 -2.60
#